data_AF-A0A2V9TTS1-F1
#
_entry.id   AF-A0A2V9TTS1-F1
#
_cell.length_a   1.000
_cell.length_b   1.000
_cell.length_c   1.000
_cell.angle_alpha   90.00
_cell.angle_beta   90.00
_cell.angle_gamma   90.00
#
_symmetry.space_group_name_H-M   'P 1'
#
loop_
_entity.id
_entity.type
_entity.pdbx_description
1 polymer ?
#
loop_
_entity_poly.entity_id
_entity_poly.type
_entity_poly.pdbx_seq_one_letter_code
_entity_poly.pdbx_strand_id
1 'polypeptide(L)'
;MSDIPLLLGHRGARAFTSIPENSFASFDLAIEQGCDGFEFDVRLTGCGRALVCHNPKIGSVTVSRARANQLRDLPQLEEVIERYGNRVFLDIELKVRGLEPKVLAALRNYRPQRDHVVSSFIPDVVLELKTRSYL
;
A
#
# COMPACT_ATOMS: atom_id res chain seq x y z
N MET A 1 8.36 -25.71 -1.41
CA MET A 1 8.03 -24.45 -0.70
C MET A 1 8.67 -24.55 0.67
N SER A 2 9.33 -23.51 1.16
CA SER A 2 9.83 -23.52 2.53
C SER A 2 8.66 -23.55 3.51
N ASP A 3 8.72 -24.37 4.55
CA ASP A 3 7.72 -24.40 5.64
C ASP A 3 7.83 -23.19 6.58
N ILE A 4 8.65 -22.20 6.22
CA ILE A 4 8.85 -20.96 6.96
C ILE A 4 7.79 -19.94 6.50
N PRO A 5 6.95 -19.41 7.41
CA PRO A 5 5.95 -18.41 7.05
C PRO A 5 6.60 -17.07 6.68
N LEU A 6 5.95 -16.33 5.79
CA LEU A 6 6.26 -14.91 5.58
C LEU A 6 5.77 -14.10 6.78
N LEU A 7 6.65 -13.28 7.36
CA LEU A 7 6.36 -12.39 8.46
C LEU A 7 6.23 -10.96 7.94
N LEU A 8 5.00 -10.45 7.92
CA LEU A 8 4.71 -9.09 7.44
C LEU A 8 4.27 -8.18 8.58
N GLY A 9 4.87 -6.99 8.67
CA GLY A 9 4.39 -5.93 9.56
C GLY A 9 3.06 -5.36 9.06
N HIS A 10 1.95 -5.60 9.77
CA HIS A 10 0.63 -5.08 9.42
C HIS A 10 0.60 -3.55 9.59
N ARG A 11 0.46 -2.82 8.47
CA ARG A 11 0.63 -1.35 8.37
C ARG A 11 2.02 -0.87 8.81
N GLY A 12 3.03 -1.71 8.61
CA GLY A 12 4.36 -1.58 9.20
C GLY A 12 4.37 -2.00 10.68
N ALA A 13 5.05 -1.24 11.52
CA ALA A 13 5.17 -1.44 12.96
C ALA A 13 4.01 -0.79 13.76
N ARG A 14 2.75 -1.03 13.38
CA ARG A 14 1.53 -0.38 13.92
C ARG A 14 1.41 -0.38 15.46
N ALA A 15 1.97 -1.37 16.14
CA ALA A 15 1.89 -1.49 17.60
C ALA A 15 2.63 -0.36 18.35
N PHE A 16 3.60 0.31 17.70
CA PHE A 16 4.36 1.40 18.29
C PHE A 16 3.59 2.72 18.13
N THR A 17 2.85 3.12 19.16
CA THR A 17 1.96 4.30 19.11
C THR A 17 2.68 5.63 18.87
N SER A 18 4.01 5.69 19.08
CA SER A 18 4.84 6.85 18.78
C SER A 18 5.16 7.02 17.28
N ILE A 19 4.87 6.00 16.46
CA ILE A 19 5.11 6.00 15.02
C ILE A 19 3.77 5.83 14.30
N PRO A 20 3.39 6.75 13.40
CA PRO A 20 2.16 6.60 12.64
C PRO A 20 2.18 5.31 11.81
N GLU A 21 1.11 4.51 11.88
CA GLU A 21 0.92 3.39 10.95
C GLU A 21 0.94 3.87 9.49
N ASN A 22 1.19 2.97 8.52
CA ASN A 22 1.14 3.33 7.09
C ASN A 22 2.10 4.49 6.72
N SER A 23 3.24 4.58 7.41
CA SER A 23 4.26 5.61 7.20
C SER A 23 5.62 4.99 6.91
N PHE A 24 6.51 5.74 6.26
CA PHE A 24 7.88 5.29 6.00
C PHE A 24 8.62 4.86 7.28
N ALA A 25 8.46 5.61 8.37
CA ALA A 25 9.07 5.24 9.65
C ALA A 25 8.53 3.92 10.22
N SER A 26 7.23 3.66 10.03
CA SER A 26 6.60 2.39 10.43
C SER A 26 7.09 1.22 9.60
N PHE A 27 7.29 1.42 8.30
CA PHE A 27 7.80 0.41 7.39
C PHE A 27 9.27 0.10 7.66
N ASP A 28 10.10 1.14 7.82
CA ASP A 28 11.52 1.00 8.14
C ASP A 28 11.70 0.21 9.46
N LEU A 29 10.94 0.54 10.50
CA LEU A 29 11.01 -0.19 11.78
C LEU A 29 10.58 -1.65 11.66
N ALA A 30 9.55 -1.98 10.87
CA ALA A 30 9.14 -3.36 10.66
C ALA A 30 10.27 -4.20 10.02
N ILE A 31 10.99 -3.60 9.05
CA ILE A 31 12.15 -4.24 8.41
C ILE A 31 13.31 -4.39 9.41
N GLU A 32 13.60 -3.36 10.19
CA GLU A 32 14.63 -3.39 11.24
C GLU A 32 14.37 -4.48 12.30
N GLN A 33 13.10 -4.77 12.57
CA GLN A 33 12.67 -5.83 13.50
C GLN A 33 12.67 -7.23 12.89
N GLY A 34 13.08 -7.38 11.63
CA GLY A 34 13.28 -8.66 10.98
C GLY A 34 12.04 -9.22 10.26
N CYS A 35 11.03 -8.39 9.97
CA CYS A 35 9.96 -8.80 9.06
C CYS A 35 10.50 -8.99 7.63
N ASP A 36 9.96 -9.97 6.91
CA ASP A 36 10.25 -10.19 5.47
C ASP A 36 9.72 -9.06 4.60
N GLY A 37 8.78 -8.29 5.14
CA GLY A 37 8.10 -7.22 4.48
C GLY A 37 7.03 -6.57 5.35
N PHE A 38 6.12 -5.86 4.70
CA PHE A 38 5.01 -5.20 5.39
C PHE A 38 3.77 -5.14 4.50
N GLU A 39 2.62 -5.06 5.16
CA GLU A 39 1.36 -4.71 4.54
C GLU A 39 1.14 -3.20 4.63
N PHE A 40 0.45 -2.63 3.64
CA PHE A 40 -0.03 -1.26 3.70
C PHE A 40 -1.33 -1.04 2.93
N ASP A 41 -2.11 -0.08 3.40
CA ASP A 41 -3.44 0.23 2.89
C ASP A 41 -3.42 1.35 1.86
N VAL A 42 -4.15 1.20 0.76
CA VAL A 42 -4.24 2.23 -0.28
C VAL A 42 -5.67 2.71 -0.47
N ARG A 43 -5.84 4.04 -0.53
CA ARG A 43 -7.10 4.72 -0.83
C ARG A 43 -6.95 5.76 -1.94
N LEU A 44 -8.00 5.92 -2.74
CA LEU A 44 -8.06 6.88 -3.83
C LEU A 44 -8.62 8.22 -3.37
N THR A 45 -7.93 9.31 -3.69
CA THR A 45 -8.42 10.68 -3.40
C THR A 45 -9.37 11.20 -4.47
N GLY A 46 -10.10 12.27 -4.13
CA GLY A 46 -10.97 12.98 -5.10
C GLY A 46 -10.20 13.65 -6.25
N CYS A 47 -8.91 13.94 -6.05
CA CYS A 47 -8.01 14.41 -7.10
C CYS A 47 -7.23 13.28 -7.80
N GLY A 48 -7.57 12.03 -7.55
CA GLY A 48 -7.00 10.88 -8.25
C GLY A 48 -5.59 10.47 -7.81
N ARG A 49 -5.14 10.83 -6.60
CA ARG A 49 -3.90 10.30 -5.99
C ARG A 49 -4.20 9.00 -5.25
N ALA A 50 -3.30 8.02 -5.32
CA ALA A 50 -3.38 6.79 -4.52
C ALA A 50 -2.56 6.98 -3.23
N LEU A 51 -3.22 7.31 -2.13
CA LEU A 51 -2.57 7.58 -0.86
C LEU A 51 -2.58 6.37 0.06
N VAL A 52 -1.50 6.21 0.81
CA VAL A 52 -1.30 5.15 1.78
C VAL A 52 -1.98 5.55 3.09
N CYS A 53 -3.14 4.94 3.37
CA CYS A 53 -3.92 5.15 4.60
C CYS A 53 -5.06 4.14 4.75
N HIS A 54 -5.28 3.67 5.98
CA HIS A 54 -6.34 2.74 6.30
C HIS A 54 -7.75 3.36 6.27
N ASN A 55 -7.90 4.49 6.98
CA ASN A 55 -9.21 5.05 7.28
C ASN A 55 -9.76 5.90 6.12
N PRO A 56 -11.09 5.90 5.88
CA PRO A 56 -11.71 6.72 4.83
C PRO A 56 -11.64 8.23 5.12
N LYS A 57 -11.26 8.61 6.34
CA LYS A 57 -11.19 9.98 6.81
C LYS A 57 -9.91 10.19 7.62
N ILE A 58 -9.23 11.31 7.37
CA ILE A 58 -8.04 11.76 8.10
C ILE A 58 -8.33 13.16 8.65
N GLY A 59 -8.40 13.29 9.97
CA GLY A 59 -8.91 14.51 10.61
C GLY A 59 -10.35 14.82 10.15
N SER A 60 -10.57 16.00 9.58
CA SER A 60 -11.86 16.42 9.01
C SER A 60 -12.04 16.06 7.53
N VAL A 61 -11.00 15.54 6.85
CA VAL A 61 -10.99 15.33 5.40
C VAL A 61 -11.37 13.89 5.06
N THR A 62 -12.44 13.69 4.30
CA THR A 62 -12.75 12.40 3.66
C THR A 62 -11.81 12.20 2.48
N VAL A 63 -11.06 11.08 2.46
CA VAL A 63 -10.00 10.82 1.48
C VAL A 63 -10.51 10.94 0.04
N SER A 64 -11.65 10.31 -0.28
CA SER A 64 -12.27 10.36 -1.62
C SER A 64 -12.76 11.74 -2.06
N ARG A 65 -12.73 12.75 -1.17
CA ARG A 65 -13.05 14.16 -1.46
C ARG A 65 -11.83 15.07 -1.37
N ALA A 66 -10.66 14.53 -1.03
CA ALA A 66 -9.45 15.32 -0.84
C ALA A 66 -8.98 15.95 -2.16
N ARG A 67 -8.68 17.25 -2.10
CA ARG A 67 -8.10 18.05 -3.18
C ARG A 67 -6.59 17.89 -3.24
N ALA A 68 -5.97 18.34 -4.34
CA ALA A 68 -4.54 18.17 -4.59
C ALA A 68 -3.63 18.76 -3.49
N ASN A 69 -4.08 19.81 -2.81
CA ASN A 69 -3.33 20.47 -1.72
C ASN A 69 -3.62 19.90 -0.32
N GLN A 70 -4.45 18.86 -0.20
CA GLN A 70 -4.78 18.20 1.07
C GLN A 70 -4.03 16.86 1.18
N LEU A 71 -3.79 16.42 2.42
CA LEU A 71 -3.17 15.11 2.71
C LEU A 71 -1.83 14.91 1.97
N ARG A 72 -1.02 15.96 1.85
CA ARG A 72 0.26 15.90 1.14
C ARG A 72 1.33 15.12 1.90
N ASP A 73 1.19 15.04 3.21
CA ASP A 73 2.16 14.38 4.09
C ASP A 73 1.97 12.85 4.16
N LEU A 74 0.90 12.32 3.54
CA LEU A 74 0.71 10.86 3.44
C LEU A 74 1.52 10.30 2.28
N PRO A 75 2.18 9.13 2.46
CA PRO A 75 2.86 8.46 1.37
C PRO A 75 1.90 8.12 0.23
N GLN A 76 2.43 8.07 -0.99
CA GLN A 76 1.74 7.58 -2.17
C GLN A 76 2.15 6.13 -2.48
N LEU A 77 1.25 5.39 -3.13
CA LEU A 77 1.48 4.02 -3.56
C LEU A 77 2.80 3.88 -4.34
N GLU A 78 3.02 4.79 -5.28
CA GLU A 78 4.20 4.82 -6.13
C GLU A 78 5.49 4.98 -5.31
N GLU A 79 5.47 5.85 -4.31
CA GLU A 79 6.62 6.15 -3.46
C GLU A 79 7.01 4.94 -2.59
N VAL A 80 6.03 4.17 -2.10
CA VAL A 80 6.28 2.93 -1.35
C VAL A 80 6.86 1.85 -2.25
N ILE A 81 6.28 1.63 -3.44
CA ILE A 81 6.79 0.62 -4.39
C ILE A 81 8.20 0.97 -4.84
N GLU A 82 8.47 2.23 -5.18
CA GLU A 82 9.79 2.71 -5.58
C GLU A 82 10.84 2.45 -4.49
N ARG A 83 10.51 2.80 -3.24
CA ARG A 83 11.45 2.73 -2.12
C ARG A 83 11.74 1.31 -1.63
N TYR A 84 10.73 0.43 -1.65
CA TYR A 84 10.80 -0.87 -0.98
C TYR A 84 10.67 -2.09 -1.89
N GLY A 85 10.08 -1.94 -3.09
CA GLY A 85 9.75 -3.06 -3.97
C GLY A 85 10.94 -3.90 -4.43
N ASN A 86 12.17 -3.39 -4.31
CA ASN A 86 13.39 -4.13 -4.64
C ASN A 86 14.03 -4.82 -3.43
N ARG A 87 13.54 -4.58 -2.21
CA ARG A 87 14.22 -4.92 -0.96
C ARG A 87 13.44 -5.93 -0.13
N VAL A 88 12.12 -5.80 -0.07
CA VAL A 88 11.26 -6.57 0.83
C VAL A 88 9.97 -7.03 0.15
N PHE A 89 9.27 -7.98 0.76
CA PHE A 89 7.95 -8.41 0.30
C PHE A 89 6.91 -7.30 0.58
N LEU A 90 5.98 -7.07 -0.35
CA LEU A 90 4.91 -6.08 -0.18
C LEU A 90 3.53 -6.74 -0.25
N ASP A 91 2.68 -6.50 0.75
CA ASP A 91 1.24 -6.73 0.66
C ASP A 91 0.52 -5.39 0.49
N ILE A 92 -0.07 -5.20 -0.69
CA ILE A 92 -0.69 -3.95 -1.12
C ILE A 92 -2.21 -4.11 -1.00
N GLU A 93 -2.81 -3.64 0.10
CA GLU A 93 -4.25 -3.75 0.32
C GLU A 93 -5.00 -2.58 -0.34
N LEU A 94 -5.83 -2.87 -1.35
CA LEU A 94 -6.67 -1.87 -2.01
C LEU A 94 -8.00 -1.72 -1.27
N LYS A 95 -8.20 -0.60 -0.57
CA LYS A 95 -9.40 -0.36 0.24
C LYS A 95 -10.64 0.02 -0.55
N VAL A 96 -10.49 0.42 -1.82
CA VAL A 96 -11.57 0.96 -2.66
C VAL A 96 -11.40 0.56 -4.13
N ARG A 97 -12.50 0.51 -4.87
CA ARG A 97 -12.50 0.38 -6.34
C ARG A 97 -11.84 1.59 -7.02
N GLY A 98 -11.31 1.39 -8.22
CA GLY A 98 -10.66 2.43 -9.03
C GLY A 98 -9.14 2.55 -8.83
N LEU A 99 -8.57 1.78 -7.90
CA LEU A 99 -7.12 1.72 -7.66
C LEU A 99 -6.40 0.72 -8.58
N GLU A 100 -7.14 -0.17 -9.23
CA GLU A 100 -6.64 -1.24 -10.10
C GLU A 100 -5.69 -0.71 -11.20
N PRO A 101 -6.07 0.31 -12.02
CA PRO A 101 -5.14 0.83 -13.02
C PRO A 101 -3.90 1.48 -12.40
N LYS A 102 -4.00 2.03 -11.19
CA LYS A 102 -2.89 2.73 -10.52
C LYS A 102 -1.86 1.77 -9.98
N VAL A 103 -2.28 0.71 -9.28
CA VAL A 103 -1.34 -0.30 -8.79
C VAL A 103 -0.65 -1.02 -9.94
N LEU A 104 -1.38 -1.35 -11.02
CA LEU A 104 -0.79 -1.97 -12.20
C LEU A 104 0.22 -1.03 -12.89
N ALA A 105 -0.09 0.27 -12.99
CA ALA A 105 0.84 1.25 -13.54
C ALA A 105 2.09 1.39 -12.66
N ALA A 106 1.93 1.49 -11.34
CA ALA A 106 3.05 1.60 -10.40
C ALA A 106 3.97 0.37 -10.47
N LEU A 107 3.39 -0.85 -10.41
CA LEU A 107 4.15 -2.10 -10.50
C LEU A 107 4.91 -2.22 -11.84
N ARG A 108 4.31 -1.80 -12.96
CA ARG A 108 4.98 -1.79 -14.28
C ARG A 108 6.10 -0.76 -14.38
N ASN A 109 5.90 0.43 -13.79
CA ASN A 109 6.85 1.53 -13.88
C ASN A 109 8.09 1.27 -13.02
N TYR A 110 7.91 0.73 -11.81
CA TYR A 110 9.00 0.54 -10.84
C TYR A 110 9.59 -0.87 -10.83
N ARG A 111 8.89 -1.87 -11.39
CA ARG A 111 9.36 -3.26 -11.58
C ARG A 111 10.03 -3.84 -10.32
N PRO A 112 9.27 -4.01 -9.22
CA PRO A 112 9.80 -4.58 -7.98
C PRO A 112 10.52 -5.91 -8.23
N GLN A 113 11.72 -6.05 -7.69
CA GLN A 113 12.53 -7.28 -7.76
C GLN A 113 12.19 -8.30 -6.68
N ARG A 114 11.43 -7.89 -5.66
CA ARG A 114 10.87 -8.79 -4.65
C ARG A 114 9.41 -9.09 -4.96
N ASP A 115 8.96 -10.25 -4.48
CA ASP A 115 7.58 -10.67 -4.62
C ASP A 115 6.64 -9.72 -3.87
N HIS A 116 5.40 -9.66 -4.35
CA HIS A 116 4.35 -8.86 -3.77
C HIS A 116 3.00 -9.57 -3.95
N VAL A 117 2.04 -9.18 -3.12
CA VAL A 117 0.64 -9.53 -3.27
C VAL A 117 -0.19 -8.27 -3.33
N VAL A 118 -1.26 -8.29 -4.12
CA VAL A 118 -2.30 -7.27 -4.08
C VAL A 118 -3.55 -7.90 -3.49
N SER A 119 -4.04 -7.34 -2.40
CA SER A 119 -5.16 -7.85 -1.62
C SER A 119 -6.29 -6.81 -1.55
N SER A 120 -7.51 -7.26 -1.21
CA SER A 120 -8.68 -6.38 -1.04
C SER A 120 -9.83 -7.14 -0.39
N PHE A 121 -10.56 -6.47 0.52
CA PHE A 121 -11.84 -6.98 1.03
C PHE A 121 -13.01 -6.86 0.04
N ILE A 122 -12.81 -6.17 -1.09
CA ILE A 122 -13.80 -6.02 -2.17
C ILE A 122 -13.44 -7.02 -3.28
N PRO A 123 -14.19 -8.13 -3.44
CA PRO A 123 -13.83 -9.21 -4.38
C PRO A 123 -13.65 -8.72 -5.82
N ASP A 124 -14.52 -7.81 -6.27
CA ASP A 124 -14.47 -7.26 -7.63
C ASP A 124 -13.12 -6.62 -7.97
N VAL A 125 -12.44 -6.00 -6.98
CA VAL A 125 -11.15 -5.33 -7.18
C VAL A 125 -10.08 -6.35 -7.60
N VAL A 126 -10.01 -7.50 -6.93
CA VAL A 126 -9.03 -8.55 -7.23
C VAL A 126 -9.36 -9.25 -8.55
N LEU A 127 -10.65 -9.46 -8.84
CA LEU A 127 -11.10 -10.05 -10.10
C LEU A 127 -10.79 -9.13 -11.29
N GLU A 128 -11.02 -7.84 -11.15
CA GLU A 128 -10.72 -6.84 -12.17
C GLU A 128 -9.21 -6.73 -12.41
N LEU A 129 -8.40 -6.74 -11.33
CA LEU A 129 -6.93 -6.79 -11.45
C LEU A 129 -6.46 -8.01 -12.22
N LYS A 130 -7.02 -9.18 -11.92
CA LYS A 130 -6.71 -10.42 -12.64
C LYS A 130 -7.00 -10.26 -14.13
N THR A 131 -8.20 -9.80 -14.49
CA THR A 131 -8.59 -9.56 -15.90
C THR A 131 -7.63 -8.59 -16.60
N ARG A 132 -7.30 -7.46 -15.95
CA ARG A 132 -6.42 -6.43 -16.52
C ARG A 132 -4.96 -6.84 -16.63
N SER A 133 -4.51 -7.83 -15.85
CA SER A 133 -3.12 -8.28 -15.87
C SER A 133 -2.79 -9.17 -17.08
N TYR A 134 -3.81 -9.66 -17.78
CA TYR A 134 -3.66 -10.45 -19.02
C TYR A 134 -3.85 -9.60 -20.29
N LEU A 135 -4.05 -8.29 -20.16
CA LEU A 135 -4.14 -7.32 -21.25
C LEU A 135 -2.82 -6.55 -21.39
#